data_AF-A0A9C9JLR6-F1
#
_entry.id   AF-A0A9C9JLR6-F1
#
_cell.length_a   1.000
_cell.length_b   1.000
_cell.length_c   1.000
_cell.angle_alpha   90.00
_cell.angle_beta   90.00
_cell.angle_gamma   90.00
#
_symmetry.space_group_name_H-M   'P 1'
#
loop_
_entity.id
_entity.type
_entity.pdbx_description
1 polymer ?
#
loop_
_entity_poly.entity_id
_entity_poly.type
_entity_poly.pdbx_seq_one_letter_code
_entity_poly.pdbx_strand_id
1 'polypeptide(L)' 'MPKMKTHKATAKRTKVTGSGKIMRRRAGGAHLRAKMSSKAKRKVAV' A
#
# COMPACT_ATOMS: atom_id res chain seq x y z
N MET A 1 32.35 -3.08 -10.39
CA MET A 1 31.39 -2.28 -9.60
C MET A 1 30.13 -3.11 -9.36
N PRO A 2 29.71 -3.37 -8.11
CA PRO A 2 28.51 -4.16 -7.85
C PRO A 2 27.24 -3.38 -8.20
N LYS A 3 26.27 -4.05 -8.84
CA LYS A 3 24.94 -3.46 -9.11
C LYS A 3 24.16 -3.29 -7.81
N MET A 4 23.34 -2.23 -7.73
CA MET A 4 22.45 -1.99 -6.59
C MET A 4 21.44 -3.14 -6.45
N LYS A 5 21.27 -3.64 -5.22
CA LYS A 5 20.27 -4.66 -4.90
C LYS A 5 18.91 -4.00 -4.70
N THR A 6 17.85 -4.63 -5.22
CA THR A 6 16.48 -4.18 -4.96
C THR A 6 16.08 -4.48 -3.52
N HIS A 7 15.60 -3.48 -2.79
CA HIS A 7 14.98 -3.69 -1.49
C HIS A 7 13.62 -4.39 -1.64
N LYS A 8 13.61 -5.71 -1.43
CA LYS A 8 12.46 -6.58 -1.75
C LYS A 8 11.22 -6.27 -0.91
N ALA A 9 11.37 -5.80 0.34
CA ALA A 9 10.23 -5.47 1.17
C ALA A 9 9.44 -4.28 0.62
N THR A 10 10.12 -3.25 0.09
CA THR A 10 9.46 -2.10 -0.55
C THR A 10 8.86 -2.50 -1.89
N ALA A 11 9.62 -3.25 -2.71
CA ALA A 11 9.14 -3.70 -4.02
C ALA A 11 7.83 -4.51 -3.96
N LYS A 12 7.61 -5.29 -2.88
CA LYS A 12 6.36 -6.04 -2.67
C LYS A 12 5.16 -5.18 -2.25
N ARG A 13 5.39 -3.98 -1.69
CA ARG A 13 4.37 -3.17 -1.01
C ARG A 13 3.96 -1.91 -1.79
N THR A 14 4.82 -1.42 -2.68
CA THR A 14 4.64 -0.13 -3.35
C THR A 14 4.91 -0.25 -4.84
N LYS A 15 4.14 0.50 -5.65
CA LYS A 15 4.34 0.62 -7.10
C LYS A 15 4.67 2.05 -7.47
N VAL A 16 5.58 2.24 -8.43
CA VAL A 16 5.88 3.55 -9.02
C VAL A 16 5.08 3.70 -10.31
N THR A 17 4.36 4.82 -10.47
CA THR A 17 3.62 5.13 -11.70
C THR A 17 4.56 5.63 -12.80
N GLY A 18 4.11 5.68 -14.04
CA GLY A 18 4.89 6.26 -15.15
C GLY A 18 5.29 7.73 -14.92
N SER A 19 4.52 8.46 -14.11
CA SER A 19 4.81 9.83 -13.67
C SER A 19 5.69 9.93 -12.41
N GLY A 20 6.22 8.81 -11.91
CA GLY A 20 7.11 8.78 -10.73
C GLY A 20 6.40 8.82 -9.37
N LYS A 21 5.07 8.82 -9.31
CA LYS A 21 4.33 8.82 -8.04
C LYS A 21 4.34 7.41 -7.41
N ILE A 22 4.39 7.36 -6.07
CA ILE A 22 4.38 6.10 -5.32
C ILE A 22 2.94 5.75 -4.89
N MET A 23 2.45 4.62 -5.36
CA MET A 23 1.16 4.05 -4.98
C MET A 23 1.33 2.95 -3.94
N ARG A 24 0.48 2.98 -2.91
CA ARG A 24 0.40 1.96 -1.84
C ARG A 24 -1.03 1.83 -1.33
N ARG A 25 -1.37 0.65 -0.82
CA ARG A 25 -2.65 0.40 -0.13
C ARG A 25 -2.66 1.04 1.26
N ARG A 26 -3.81 1.54 1.71
CA ARG A 26 -3.98 2.06 3.08
C ARG A 26 -4.03 0.94 4.13
N ALA A 27 -3.45 1.22 5.30
CA ALA A 27 -3.43 0.30 6.44
C ALA A 27 -4.78 0.32 7.20
N GLY A 28 -5.03 -0.74 7.98
CA GLY A 28 -6.22 -0.83 8.86
C GLY A 28 -7.46 -1.47 8.23
N GLY A 29 -7.35 -2.02 7.01
CA GLY A 29 -8.49 -2.66 6.31
C GLY A 29 -8.55 -4.19 6.43
N ALA A 30 -7.62 -4.81 7.16
CA ALA A 30 -7.43 -6.25 7.17
C ALA A 30 -8.29 -6.99 8.22
N HIS A 31 -8.56 -6.38 9.37
CA HIS A 31 -9.29 -7.00 10.47
C HIS A 31 -10.24 -5.99 11.16
N LEU A 32 -11.17 -6.50 11.98
CA LEU A 32 -12.12 -5.71 12.77
C LEU A 32 -13.03 -4.77 11.95
N ARG A 33 -13.42 -5.17 10.73
CA ARG A 33 -14.28 -4.34 9.86
C ARG A 33 -15.75 -4.27 10.33
N ALA A 34 -16.18 -5.20 11.17
CA ALA A 34 -17.56 -5.25 11.69
C ALA A 34 -17.89 -3.99 12.52
N LYS A 35 -16.96 -3.54 13.37
CA LYS A 35 -17.14 -2.34 14.21
C LYS A 35 -16.88 -1.01 13.49
N MET A 36 -16.36 -1.04 12.27
CA MET A 36 -16.03 0.18 11.52
C MET A 36 -17.25 0.69 10.75
N SER A 37 -17.44 2.01 10.74
CA SER A 37 -18.47 2.66 9.93
C SER A 37 -18.25 2.42 8.43
N SER A 38 -19.32 2.46 7.64
CA SER A 38 -19.26 2.26 6.18
C SER A 38 -18.33 3.29 5.50
N LYS A 39 -18.32 4.53 6.00
CA LYS A 39 -17.43 5.60 5.52
C LYS A 39 -15.95 5.26 5.78
N ALA A 40 -15.60 4.76 6.96
CA ALA A 40 -14.24 4.39 7.30
C ALA A 40 -13.76 3.19 6.45
N LYS A 41 -14.61 2.18 6.27
CA LYS A 41 -14.32 1.01 5.41
C LYS A 41 -13.99 1.41 3.97
N ARG A 42 -14.74 2.36 3.39
CA ARG A 42 -14.51 2.85 2.01
C ARG A 42 -13.18 3.58 1.88
N LYS A 43 -12.81 4.40 2.87
CA LYS A 43 -11.55 5.15 2.86
C LYS A 43 -10.30 4.26 2.89
N VAL A 44 -10.40 3.06 3.45
CA VAL A 44 -9.26 2.14 3.63
C VAL A 44 -9.24 1.01 2.59
N ALA A 45 -10.36 0.76 1.91
CA ALA A 45 -10.43 -0.21 0.82
C ALA A 45 -9.61 0.19 -0.42
N VAL A 46 -9.32 1.49 -0.57
CA VAL A 46 -8.54 2.08 -1.67
C VAL A 46 -7.08 2.28 -1.27
#